data_AF-A0AAN0J7I1-F1
#
_entry.id   AF-A0AAN0J7I1-F1
#
_cell.length_a   1.000
_cell.length_b   1.000
_cell.length_c   1.000
_cell.angle_alpha   90.00
_cell.angle_beta   90.00
_cell.angle_gamma   90.00
#
_symmetry.space_group_name_H-M   'P 1'
#
loop_
_entity.id
_entity.type
_entity.pdbx_description
1 polymer ?
#
loop_
_entity_poly.entity_id
_entity_poly.type
_entity_poly.pdbx_seq_one_letter_code
_entity_poly.pdbx_strand_id
1 'polypeptide(L)'
;MKMYSILLVLCMTSYSLSASSTLDGTCVNPTTLSFIENSLTNISDQLKGSSCSSDGATSEGLTGLLQLALVKELAKDYKDKSCDKEERRLLKSINASITNKIQSLQSQVSSLSSDLNKLSQLLAKHVNVTLDDLSSPLLSSCDAILSKWPNSPSGYYNLADVNGHSRHVYCHMETLCGKGGGWRRIASLNMTDPNEKCPTQFRTYGVSACGRPVTNSGSCVGITFPSRDIKYSQVCGKVIGYQVGRTNGAAAHHDSKVIYSAYIDGISLTHGNPRKHIWSLISGYSGIAFSGCPCGSNNPKSVPSFVGSHYYCEAGNHNTAASYTTLYSSDPLWDGKGCGSTETTCCQRTLIPWFYRSFGYSTTDNIEMRLCCDQETSDENISFGQYEIYVK
;
A
#
# COMPACT_ATOMS: atom_id res chain seq x y z
N MET A 1 39.37 -14.60 -6.53
CA MET A 1 40.16 -14.70 -5.27
C MET A 1 39.72 -15.90 -4.39
N LYS A 2 39.25 -17.02 -4.95
CA LYS A 2 38.79 -18.22 -4.19
C LYS A 2 39.57 -19.52 -4.48
N MET A 3 40.39 -19.58 -5.54
CA MET A 3 41.23 -20.75 -5.83
C MET A 3 42.56 -20.76 -5.07
N TYR A 4 43.07 -19.61 -4.61
CA TYR A 4 44.35 -19.54 -3.89
C TYR A 4 44.29 -20.16 -2.48
N SER A 5 43.15 -20.08 -1.78
CA SER A 5 43.01 -20.64 -0.43
C SER A 5 42.89 -22.17 -0.42
N ILE A 6 42.25 -22.78 -1.42
CA ILE A 6 42.19 -24.24 -1.56
C ILE A 6 43.53 -24.81 -2.03
N LEU A 7 44.24 -24.09 -2.91
CA LEU A 7 45.60 -24.47 -3.31
C LEU A 7 46.58 -24.41 -2.13
N LEU A 8 46.46 -23.43 -1.23
CA LEU A 8 47.29 -23.36 -0.02
C LEU A 8 47.00 -24.54 0.94
N VAL A 9 45.73 -24.91 1.12
CA VAL A 9 45.34 -26.06 1.97
C VAL A 9 45.86 -27.38 1.40
N LEU A 10 45.76 -27.58 0.08
CA LEU A 10 46.31 -28.77 -0.59
C LEU A 10 47.85 -28.81 -0.55
N CYS A 11 48.53 -27.67 -0.73
CA CYS A 11 49.99 -27.56 -0.59
C CYS A 11 50.48 -27.86 0.85
N MET A 12 49.68 -27.51 1.85
CA MET A 12 50.02 -27.77 3.26
C MET A 12 49.84 -29.25 3.63
N THR A 13 48.82 -29.93 3.09
CA THR A 13 48.65 -31.38 3.30
C THR A 13 49.75 -32.20 2.62
N SER A 14 50.27 -31.75 1.47
CA SER A 14 51.38 -32.43 0.79
C SER A 14 52.74 -32.15 1.47
N TYR A 15 52.97 -30.95 2.01
CA TYR A 15 54.15 -30.68 2.85
C TYR A 15 54.15 -31.47 4.17
N SER A 16 52.97 -31.68 4.76
CA SER A 16 52.80 -32.50 5.97
C SER A 16 53.13 -33.98 5.71
N LEU A 17 52.74 -34.50 4.55
CA LEU A 17 53.08 -35.88 4.15
C LEU A 17 54.57 -36.03 3.79
N SER A 18 55.19 -35.04 3.13
CA SER A 18 56.62 -35.11 2.77
C SER A 18 57.57 -34.87 3.95
N ALA A 19 57.13 -34.15 4.99
CA ALA A 19 57.91 -33.98 6.22
C ALA A 19 57.84 -35.21 7.14
N SER A 20 56.84 -36.08 6.96
CA SER A 20 56.69 -37.30 7.77
C SER A 20 57.67 -38.41 7.38
N SER A 21 58.32 -38.36 6.22
CA SER A 21 59.22 -39.43 5.73
C SER A 21 60.71 -39.16 5.93
N THR A 22 61.12 -38.07 6.60
CA THR A 22 62.55 -37.72 6.78
C THR A 22 62.96 -37.33 8.20
N LEU A 23 62.10 -37.47 9.21
CA LEU A 23 62.44 -37.13 10.59
C LEU A 23 62.75 -38.37 11.42
N ASP A 24 63.94 -38.93 11.15
CA ASP A 24 64.63 -39.80 12.08
C ASP A 24 65.21 -38.94 13.22
N GLY A 25 64.61 -39.04 14.41
CA GLY A 25 65.27 -38.74 15.69
C GLY A 25 65.85 -37.35 15.98
N THR A 26 65.50 -36.27 15.29
CA THR A 26 66.06 -34.92 15.56
C THR A 26 65.01 -33.82 15.74
N CYS A 27 65.26 -32.94 16.73
CA CYS A 27 64.36 -31.90 17.25
C CYS A 27 63.88 -30.89 16.19
N VAL A 28 62.66 -30.37 16.39
CA VAL A 28 61.99 -29.46 15.43
C VAL A 28 62.66 -28.08 15.37
N ASN A 29 62.71 -27.51 14.15
CA ASN A 29 63.41 -26.28 13.77
C ASN A 29 62.62 -25.00 14.19
N PRO A 30 63.29 -23.93 14.70
CA PRO A 30 62.68 -22.63 15.09
C PRO A 30 61.78 -21.96 14.03
N THR A 31 61.85 -22.36 12.77
CA THR A 31 60.95 -21.88 11.71
C THR A 31 59.50 -22.30 11.91
N THR A 32 59.24 -23.41 12.61
CA THR A 32 57.89 -23.91 12.87
C THR A 32 57.19 -23.11 13.97
N LEU A 33 57.94 -22.57 14.93
CA LEU A 33 57.40 -21.77 16.03
C LEU A 33 56.90 -20.39 15.55
N SER A 34 57.67 -19.72 14.71
CA SER A 34 57.28 -18.43 14.12
C SER A 34 56.07 -18.56 13.19
N PHE A 35 55.90 -19.71 12.56
CA PHE A 35 54.70 -20.01 11.76
C PHE A 35 53.44 -20.12 12.63
N ILE A 36 53.54 -20.75 13.80
CA ILE A 36 52.43 -20.85 14.76
C ILE A 36 52.06 -19.47 15.32
N GLU A 37 53.04 -18.64 15.70
CA GLU A 37 52.81 -17.28 16.21
C GLU A 37 52.16 -16.35 15.18
N ASN A 38 52.63 -16.38 13.93
CA ASN A 38 52.04 -15.60 12.85
C ASN A 38 50.60 -16.05 12.53
N SER A 39 50.35 -17.36 12.58
CA SER A 39 49.00 -17.92 12.39
C SER A 39 48.05 -17.49 13.50
N LEU A 40 48.48 -17.51 14.76
CA LEU A 40 47.70 -17.06 15.92
C LEU A 40 47.36 -15.56 15.85
N THR A 41 48.30 -14.74 15.37
CA THR A 41 48.11 -13.29 15.23
C THR A 41 47.06 -12.98 14.15
N ASN A 42 47.14 -13.65 12.99
CA ASN A 42 46.16 -13.50 11.90
C ASN A 42 44.75 -13.94 12.32
N ILE A 43 44.62 -15.04 13.08
CA ILE A 43 43.34 -15.51 13.63
C ILE A 43 42.74 -14.50 14.63
N SER A 44 43.57 -13.90 15.49
CA SER A 44 43.14 -12.88 16.44
C SER A 44 42.53 -11.65 15.72
N ASP A 45 43.11 -11.24 14.60
CA ASP A 45 42.63 -10.07 13.85
C ASP A 45 41.33 -10.37 13.10
N GLN A 46 41.16 -11.59 12.56
CA GLN A 46 39.90 -12.04 11.97
C GLN A 46 38.76 -12.12 12.99
N LEU A 47 39.04 -12.57 14.22
CA LEU A 47 38.04 -12.62 15.29
C LEU A 47 37.68 -11.21 15.81
N LYS A 48 38.63 -10.28 15.89
CA LYS A 48 38.35 -8.87 16.27
C LYS A 48 37.45 -8.16 15.25
N GLY A 49 37.67 -8.38 13.96
CA GLY A 49 36.85 -7.79 12.88
C GLY A 49 35.39 -8.23 12.91
N SER A 50 35.10 -9.44 13.40
CA SER A 50 33.74 -9.99 13.49
C SER A 50 32.87 -9.43 14.63
N SER A 51 33.46 -8.67 15.57
CA SER A 51 32.75 -8.17 16.76
C SER A 51 31.94 -6.88 16.55
N CYS A 52 32.03 -6.25 15.37
CA CYS A 52 31.50 -4.90 15.13
C CYS A 52 30.37 -4.80 14.09
N SER A 53 29.79 -5.90 13.61
CA SER A 53 28.73 -5.85 12.58
C SER A 53 27.52 -6.70 12.98
N SER A 54 26.35 -6.07 12.94
CA SER A 54 25.04 -6.63 13.31
C SER A 54 24.40 -7.54 12.25
N ASP A 55 25.18 -8.07 11.31
CA ASP A 55 24.68 -8.94 10.25
C ASP A 55 25.17 -10.38 10.45
N GLY A 56 24.24 -11.33 10.28
CA GLY A 56 24.32 -12.72 10.72
C GLY A 56 25.66 -13.43 10.49
N ALA A 57 26.00 -14.28 11.46
CA ALA A 57 27.17 -15.19 11.51
C ALA A 57 27.93 -15.31 10.18
N THR A 58 28.87 -14.39 9.96
CA THR A 58 29.65 -14.37 8.74
C THR A 58 30.52 -15.63 8.69
N SER A 59 30.74 -16.15 7.48
CA SER A 59 31.63 -17.30 7.21
C SER A 59 33.04 -17.14 7.82
N GLU A 60 33.42 -15.92 8.19
CA GLU A 60 34.68 -15.54 8.82
C GLU A 60 34.81 -16.06 10.26
N GLY A 61 33.74 -16.04 11.06
CA GLY A 61 33.75 -16.58 12.43
C GLY A 61 33.91 -18.10 12.46
N LEU A 62 33.26 -18.80 11.53
CA LEU A 62 33.39 -20.25 11.36
C LEU A 62 34.79 -20.62 10.87
N THR A 63 35.36 -19.82 9.96
CA THR A 63 36.73 -19.98 9.44
C THR A 63 37.76 -19.78 10.55
N GLY A 64 37.58 -18.79 11.43
CA GLY A 64 38.44 -18.56 12.59
C GLY A 64 38.41 -19.71 13.61
N LEU A 65 37.24 -20.32 13.84
CA LEU A 65 37.10 -21.50 14.70
C LEU A 65 37.81 -22.75 14.13
N LEU A 66 37.68 -22.99 12.82
CA LEU A 66 38.37 -24.08 12.12
C LEU A 66 39.89 -23.89 12.15
N GLN A 67 40.37 -22.67 11.97
CA GLN A 67 41.80 -22.35 12.08
C GLN A 67 42.33 -22.52 13.50
N LEU A 68 41.55 -22.13 14.52
CA LEU A 68 41.94 -22.31 15.93
C LEU A 68 41.99 -23.78 16.34
N ALA A 69 41.07 -24.61 15.83
CA ALA A 69 41.08 -26.06 16.02
C ALA A 69 42.30 -26.72 15.37
N LEU A 70 42.69 -26.27 14.16
CA LEU A 70 43.88 -26.75 13.48
C LEU A 70 45.16 -26.37 14.23
N VAL A 71 45.26 -25.13 14.72
CA VAL A 71 46.40 -24.67 15.54
C VAL A 71 46.49 -25.47 16.85
N LYS A 72 45.35 -25.85 17.45
CA LYS A 72 45.33 -26.71 18.64
C LYS A 72 45.93 -28.10 18.39
N GLU A 73 45.60 -28.74 17.27
CA GLU A 73 46.18 -30.05 16.91
C GLU A 73 47.67 -29.94 16.55
N LEU A 74 48.08 -28.88 15.83
CA LEU A 74 49.50 -28.63 15.52
C LEU A 74 50.34 -28.36 16.79
N ALA A 75 49.83 -27.57 17.73
CA ALA A 75 50.50 -27.30 19.00
C ALA A 75 50.61 -28.56 19.88
N LYS A 76 49.66 -29.49 19.74
CA LYS A 76 49.68 -30.79 20.44
C LYS A 76 50.74 -31.73 19.86
N ASP A 77 50.85 -31.84 18.53
CA ASP A 77 51.88 -32.69 17.88
C ASP A 77 53.30 -32.16 18.14
N TYR A 78 53.49 -30.84 18.14
CA TYR A 78 54.77 -30.20 18.47
C TYR A 78 55.20 -30.40 19.93
N LYS A 79 54.23 -30.36 20.87
CA LYS A 79 54.46 -30.61 22.30
C LYS A 79 55.02 -32.01 22.58
N ASP A 80 54.60 -33.01 21.81
CA ASP A 80 55.05 -34.39 21.99
C ASP A 80 56.47 -34.62 21.42
N LYS A 81 56.98 -33.69 20.60
CA LYS A 81 58.31 -33.75 19.95
C LYS A 81 59.36 -32.75 20.49
N SER A 82 58.98 -31.70 21.24
CA SER A 82 59.93 -30.68 21.75
C SER A 82 60.78 -31.20 22.93
N CYS A 83 62.09 -30.93 22.94
CA CYS A 83 63.03 -31.34 24.00
C CYS A 83 63.30 -30.27 25.07
N ASP A 84 62.79 -29.04 24.92
CA ASP A 84 62.96 -27.93 25.87
C ASP A 84 61.81 -27.88 26.90
N LYS A 85 62.14 -27.71 28.19
CA LYS A 85 61.16 -27.64 29.29
C LYS A 85 60.39 -26.33 29.34
N GLU A 86 60.99 -25.20 28.98
CA GLU A 86 60.32 -23.89 28.99
C GLU A 86 59.35 -23.74 27.81
N GLU A 87 59.76 -24.19 26.62
CA GLU A 87 58.90 -24.23 25.43
C GLU A 87 57.66 -25.12 25.66
N ARG A 88 57.83 -26.30 26.29
CA ARG A 88 56.71 -27.16 26.70
C ARG A 88 55.78 -26.52 27.74
N ARG A 89 56.28 -25.64 28.62
CA ARG A 89 55.45 -24.90 29.58
C ARG A 89 54.61 -23.83 28.89
N LEU A 90 55.21 -23.06 27.99
CA LEU A 90 54.51 -22.05 27.20
C LEU A 90 53.42 -22.68 26.32
N LEU A 91 53.72 -23.77 25.63
CA LEU A 91 52.74 -24.50 24.81
C LEU A 91 51.58 -25.08 25.64
N LYS A 92 51.85 -25.57 26.86
CA LYS A 92 50.79 -26.01 27.79
C LYS A 92 49.88 -24.85 28.20
N SER A 93 50.45 -23.69 28.49
CA SER A 93 49.71 -22.48 28.85
C SER A 93 48.83 -21.99 27.70
N ILE A 94 49.39 -21.94 26.48
CA ILE A 94 48.66 -21.55 25.27
C ILE A 94 47.52 -22.53 24.98
N ASN A 95 47.77 -23.85 25.05
CA ASN A 95 46.73 -24.86 24.81
C ASN A 95 45.59 -24.78 25.84
N ALA A 96 45.91 -24.51 27.12
CA ALA A 96 44.90 -24.31 28.16
C ALA A 96 44.07 -23.04 27.90
N SER A 97 44.73 -21.93 27.53
CA SER A 97 44.06 -20.66 27.21
C SER A 97 43.14 -20.78 25.99
N ILE A 98 43.58 -21.45 24.92
CA ILE A 98 42.77 -21.75 23.74
C ILE A 98 41.56 -22.62 24.12
N THR A 99 41.78 -23.65 24.93
CA THR A 99 40.70 -24.56 25.36
C THR A 99 39.63 -23.81 26.15
N ASN A 100 40.03 -22.95 27.09
CA ASN A 100 39.11 -22.13 27.87
C ASN A 100 38.30 -21.15 26.98
N LYS A 101 38.95 -20.54 25.99
CA LYS A 101 38.27 -19.64 25.05
C LYS A 101 37.27 -20.38 24.15
N ILE A 102 37.62 -21.57 23.66
CA ILE A 102 36.69 -22.40 22.88
C ILE A 102 35.47 -22.79 23.73
N GLN A 103 35.68 -23.19 24.98
CA GLN A 103 34.59 -23.57 25.88
C GLN A 103 33.66 -22.38 26.21
N SER A 104 34.23 -21.19 26.37
CA SER A 104 33.48 -19.94 26.55
C SER A 104 32.65 -19.57 25.31
N LEU A 105 33.20 -19.75 24.10
CA LEU A 105 32.44 -19.51 22.86
C LEU A 105 31.32 -20.54 22.67
N GLN A 106 31.57 -21.81 22.98
CA GLN A 106 30.54 -22.86 22.93
C GLN A 106 29.37 -22.58 23.87
N SER A 107 29.62 -22.05 25.07
CA SER A 107 28.55 -21.70 26.00
C SER A 107 27.73 -20.50 25.51
N GLN A 108 28.36 -19.48 24.93
CA GLN A 108 27.66 -18.34 24.33
C GLN A 108 26.78 -18.76 23.15
N VAL A 109 27.28 -19.60 22.24
CA VAL A 109 26.50 -20.14 21.11
C VAL A 109 25.30 -20.96 21.59
N SER A 110 25.50 -21.77 22.64
CA SER A 110 24.42 -22.57 23.23
C SER A 110 23.34 -21.69 23.87
N SER A 111 23.74 -20.61 24.55
CA SER A 111 22.81 -19.62 25.11
C SER A 111 21.98 -18.93 24.02
N LEU A 112 22.64 -18.47 22.95
CA LEU A 112 21.97 -17.81 21.84
C LEU A 112 20.99 -18.76 21.12
N SER A 113 21.38 -20.02 20.92
CA SER A 113 20.49 -21.06 20.37
C SER A 113 19.26 -21.27 21.26
N SER A 114 19.44 -21.32 22.58
CA SER A 114 18.34 -21.41 23.54
C SER A 114 17.39 -20.20 23.43
N ASP A 115 17.93 -18.98 23.37
CA ASP A 115 17.09 -17.78 23.29
C ASP A 115 16.36 -17.65 21.95
N LEU A 116 16.98 -18.09 20.85
CA LEU A 116 16.34 -18.20 19.54
C LEU A 116 15.16 -19.20 19.57
N ASN A 117 15.33 -20.34 20.25
CA ASN A 117 14.28 -21.33 20.43
C ASN A 117 13.12 -20.79 21.28
N LYS A 118 13.40 -20.02 22.33
CA LYS A 118 12.36 -19.36 23.14
C LYS A 118 11.59 -18.32 22.33
N LEU A 119 12.28 -17.51 21.53
CA LEU A 119 11.65 -16.54 20.62
C LEU A 119 10.77 -17.24 19.57
N SER A 120 11.24 -18.35 19.00
CA SER A 120 10.45 -19.19 18.08
C SER A 120 9.18 -19.73 18.74
N GLN A 121 9.28 -20.24 19.97
CA GLN A 121 8.12 -20.72 20.73
C GLN A 121 7.16 -19.60 21.13
N LEU A 122 7.68 -18.42 21.49
CA LEU A 122 6.85 -17.25 21.80
C LEU A 122 6.12 -16.75 20.56
N LEU A 123 6.78 -16.76 19.39
CA LEU A 123 6.16 -16.42 18.11
C LEU A 123 5.06 -17.43 17.77
N ALA A 124 5.32 -18.73 17.88
CA ALA A 124 4.33 -19.78 17.66
C ALA A 124 3.13 -19.71 18.64
N LYS A 125 3.35 -19.24 19.87
CA LYS A 125 2.27 -19.04 20.86
C LYS A 125 1.43 -17.78 20.58
N HIS A 126 2.03 -16.71 20.07
CA HIS A 126 1.31 -15.48 19.68
C HIS A 126 0.65 -15.59 18.31
N VAL A 127 1.22 -16.43 17.44
CA VAL A 127 0.76 -16.70 16.08
C VAL A 127 0.24 -18.13 16.07
N ASN A 128 -1.01 -18.33 16.52
CA ASN A 128 -1.70 -19.62 16.42
C ASN A 128 -2.09 -19.92 14.95
N VAL A 129 -1.10 -19.89 14.06
CA VAL A 129 -1.21 -20.15 12.62
C VAL A 129 -0.30 -21.33 12.33
N THR A 130 -0.91 -22.44 11.95
CA THR A 130 -0.21 -23.62 11.41
C THR A 130 0.58 -23.20 10.17
N LEU A 131 1.86 -23.61 10.10
CA LEU A 131 2.81 -23.31 9.03
C LEU A 131 2.40 -23.81 7.62
N ASP A 132 1.22 -24.40 7.46
CA ASP A 132 0.58 -24.69 6.16
C ASP A 132 -0.08 -23.45 5.52
N ASP A 133 -0.17 -22.30 6.21
CA ASP A 133 -0.79 -21.04 5.70
C ASP A 133 0.17 -20.15 4.87
N LEU A 134 1.39 -20.63 4.57
CA LEU A 134 2.32 -19.96 3.65
C LEU A 134 1.91 -20.07 2.17
N SER A 135 0.93 -20.93 1.84
CA SER A 135 0.08 -20.73 0.66
C SER A 135 -1.05 -19.77 1.03
N SER A 136 -0.71 -18.52 1.41
CA SER A 136 -1.71 -17.54 1.78
C SER A 136 -2.81 -17.49 0.70
N PRO A 137 -4.10 -17.68 1.06
CA PRO A 137 -5.16 -17.41 0.11
C PRO A 137 -4.94 -15.98 -0.36
N LEU A 138 -4.77 -15.83 -1.67
CA LEU A 138 -4.43 -14.60 -2.35
C LEU A 138 -5.25 -13.45 -1.73
N LEU A 139 -4.61 -12.54 -0.99
CA LEU A 139 -5.24 -11.34 -0.42
C LEU A 139 -5.57 -10.40 -1.58
N SER A 140 -6.67 -10.74 -2.24
CA SER A 140 -7.07 -10.20 -3.54
C SER A 140 -7.98 -8.98 -3.41
N SER A 141 -8.51 -8.72 -2.21
CA SER A 141 -9.39 -7.59 -1.93
C SER A 141 -9.22 -7.07 -0.50
N CYS A 142 -9.63 -5.81 -0.30
CA CYS A 142 -9.70 -5.20 1.03
C CYS A 142 -10.68 -5.96 1.95
N ASP A 143 -11.76 -6.50 1.40
CA ASP A 143 -12.72 -7.32 2.14
C ASP A 143 -12.14 -8.66 2.59
N ALA A 144 -11.30 -9.30 1.76
CA ALA A 144 -10.59 -10.52 2.13
C ALA A 144 -9.58 -10.27 3.27
N ILE A 145 -8.87 -9.12 3.23
CA ILE A 145 -7.99 -8.70 4.32
C ILE A 145 -8.79 -8.52 5.61
N LEU A 146 -9.87 -7.74 5.57
CA LEU A 146 -10.67 -7.46 6.76
C LEU A 146 -11.34 -8.73 7.32
N SER A 147 -11.71 -9.67 6.45
CA SER A 147 -12.26 -10.97 6.87
C SER A 147 -11.22 -11.82 7.59
N LYS A 148 -9.95 -11.81 7.14
CA LYS A 148 -8.86 -12.56 7.79
C LYS A 148 -8.36 -11.86 9.06
N TRP A 149 -8.32 -10.53 9.05
CA TRP A 149 -7.85 -9.70 10.15
C TRP A 149 -8.85 -8.58 10.47
N PRO A 150 -9.85 -8.86 11.32
CA PRO A 150 -10.92 -7.91 11.63
C PRO A 150 -10.47 -6.58 12.26
N ASN A 151 -9.26 -6.54 12.82
CA ASN A 151 -8.67 -5.35 13.43
C ASN A 151 -7.74 -4.57 12.49
N SER A 152 -7.71 -4.91 11.20
CA SER A 152 -6.91 -4.19 10.20
C SER A 152 -7.37 -2.73 10.08
N PRO A 153 -6.47 -1.74 10.20
CA PRO A 153 -6.83 -0.32 10.10
C PRO A 153 -7.04 0.12 8.65
N SER A 154 -7.77 1.22 8.42
CA SER A 154 -7.76 1.87 7.10
C SER A 154 -6.36 2.32 6.69
N GLY A 155 -6.01 2.16 5.42
CA GLY A 155 -4.67 2.49 4.94
C GLY A 155 -4.34 1.92 3.57
N TYR A 156 -3.08 2.03 3.18
CA TYR A 156 -2.60 1.44 1.94
C TYR A 156 -2.14 -0.01 2.16
N TYR A 157 -2.59 -0.89 1.27
CA TYR A 157 -2.30 -2.32 1.28
C TYR A 157 -1.76 -2.76 -0.08
N ASN A 158 -0.97 -3.84 -0.06
CA ASN A 158 -0.49 -4.52 -1.25
C ASN A 158 -1.40 -5.73 -1.50
N LEU A 159 -2.22 -5.67 -2.54
CA LEU A 159 -3.09 -6.76 -2.96
C LEU A 159 -2.45 -7.52 -4.12
N ALA A 160 -2.46 -8.85 -4.08
CA ALA A 160 -2.01 -9.67 -5.20
C ALA A 160 -3.16 -9.94 -6.16
N ASP A 161 -2.94 -9.77 -7.47
CA ASP A 161 -3.87 -10.23 -8.49
C ASP A 161 -3.71 -11.73 -8.79
N VAL A 162 -4.60 -12.28 -9.62
CA VAL A 162 -4.64 -13.71 -9.95
C VAL A 162 -3.35 -14.23 -10.59
N ASN A 163 -2.50 -13.34 -11.12
CA ASN A 163 -1.21 -13.66 -11.71
C ASN A 163 -0.04 -13.39 -10.73
N GLY A 164 -0.34 -13.05 -9.48
CA GLY A 164 0.65 -12.74 -8.45
C GLY A 164 1.20 -11.30 -8.50
N HIS A 165 0.69 -10.42 -9.37
CA HIS A 165 1.16 -9.04 -9.38
C HIS A 165 0.59 -8.25 -8.21
N SER A 166 1.48 -7.59 -7.47
CA SER A 166 1.11 -6.74 -6.35
C SER A 166 0.59 -5.38 -6.84
N ARG A 167 -0.51 -4.92 -6.24
CA ARG A 167 -1.16 -3.63 -6.49
C ARG A 167 -1.25 -2.86 -5.18
N HIS A 168 -0.70 -1.65 -5.16
CA HIS A 168 -0.79 -0.75 -4.02
C HIS A 168 -2.11 0.01 -4.07
N VAL A 169 -2.99 -0.21 -3.08
CA VAL A 169 -4.34 0.34 -3.07
C VAL A 169 -4.72 0.83 -1.68
N TYR A 170 -5.61 1.80 -1.61
CA TYR A 170 -6.18 2.23 -0.34
C TYR A 170 -7.40 1.36 0.01
N CYS A 171 -7.38 0.77 1.20
CA CYS A 171 -8.49 0.04 1.78
C CYS A 171 -9.08 0.84 2.94
N HIS A 172 -10.39 1.06 2.89
CA HIS A 172 -11.17 1.62 3.99
C HIS A 172 -11.77 0.47 4.80
N MET A 173 -11.24 0.24 6.00
CA MET A 173 -11.53 -0.90 6.86
C MET A 173 -12.58 -0.62 7.94
N GLU A 174 -12.89 0.66 8.21
CA GLU A 174 -14.02 1.01 9.09
C GLU A 174 -15.35 1.07 8.32
N THR A 175 -16.44 1.37 9.03
CA THR A 175 -17.76 1.58 8.42
C THR A 175 -17.71 2.72 7.39
N LEU A 176 -18.27 2.47 6.20
CA LEU A 176 -18.41 3.45 5.11
C LEU A 176 -19.79 3.28 4.46
N CYS A 177 -20.48 4.39 4.16
CA CYS A 177 -21.83 4.36 3.61
C CYS A 177 -22.86 3.56 4.46
N GLY A 178 -22.66 3.50 5.79
CA GLY A 178 -23.49 2.68 6.68
C GLY A 178 -23.33 1.16 6.48
N LYS A 179 -22.27 0.73 5.81
CA LYS A 179 -21.87 -0.67 5.62
C LYS A 179 -20.52 -0.91 6.28
N GLY A 180 -20.25 -2.16 6.68
CA GLY A 180 -18.94 -2.54 7.22
C GLY A 180 -17.79 -2.26 6.25
N GLY A 181 -16.56 -2.33 6.74
CA GLY A 181 -15.36 -1.99 5.98
C GLY A 181 -14.99 -2.98 4.88
N GLY A 182 -13.73 -2.91 4.43
CA GLY A 182 -13.22 -3.75 3.34
C GLY A 182 -13.45 -3.12 1.96
N TRP A 183 -13.60 -1.80 1.92
CA TRP A 183 -13.83 -1.04 0.70
C TRP A 183 -12.51 -0.69 0.02
N ARG A 184 -12.42 -0.91 -1.30
CA ARG A 184 -11.25 -0.48 -2.08
C ARG A 184 -11.53 0.86 -2.72
N ARG A 185 -10.68 1.86 -2.50
CA ARG A 185 -10.75 3.14 -3.22
C ARG A 185 -10.29 2.95 -4.66
N ILE A 186 -11.10 3.42 -5.61
CA ILE A 186 -10.78 3.37 -7.04
C ILE A 186 -10.53 4.77 -7.63
N ALA A 187 -11.01 5.82 -6.96
CA ALA A 187 -10.82 7.20 -7.38
C ALA A 187 -10.88 8.14 -6.18
N SER A 188 -10.01 9.14 -6.17
CA SER A 188 -10.07 10.28 -5.26
C SER A 188 -9.55 11.53 -5.95
N LEU A 189 -10.12 12.67 -5.60
CA LEU A 189 -9.61 14.00 -5.92
C LEU A 189 -9.95 14.90 -4.73
N ASN A 190 -8.99 15.71 -4.30
CA ASN A 190 -9.23 16.76 -3.33
C ASN A 190 -8.52 18.05 -3.73
N MET A 191 -9.25 18.95 -4.38
CA MET A 191 -8.70 20.21 -4.87
C MET A 191 -8.43 21.25 -3.77
N THR A 192 -8.69 20.95 -2.50
CA THR A 192 -8.19 21.77 -1.39
C THR A 192 -6.68 21.58 -1.19
N ASP A 193 -6.10 20.49 -1.69
CA ASP A 193 -4.66 20.32 -1.75
C ASP A 193 -4.09 21.16 -2.90
N PRO A 194 -3.17 22.12 -2.65
CA PRO A 194 -2.62 22.98 -3.68
C PRO A 194 -1.81 22.24 -4.76
N ASN A 195 -1.41 20.99 -4.51
CA ASN A 195 -0.67 20.17 -5.48
C ASN A 195 -1.60 19.35 -6.38
N GLU A 196 -2.88 19.21 -6.00
CA GLU A 196 -3.85 18.47 -6.78
C GLU A 196 -4.27 19.28 -8.01
N LYS A 197 -4.41 18.60 -9.15
CA LYS A 197 -4.80 19.21 -10.42
C LYS A 197 -6.02 18.51 -10.98
N CYS A 198 -6.83 19.26 -11.71
CA CYS A 198 -7.94 18.67 -12.45
C CYS A 198 -7.44 17.60 -13.43
N PRO A 199 -8.17 16.47 -13.57
CA PRO A 199 -7.88 15.51 -14.62
C PRO A 199 -7.92 16.18 -15.99
N THR A 200 -7.13 15.69 -16.95
CA THR A 200 -6.88 16.36 -18.23
C THR A 200 -8.11 16.61 -19.09
N GLN A 201 -9.19 15.87 -18.86
CA GLN A 201 -10.49 16.05 -19.52
C GLN A 201 -11.26 17.27 -19.03
N PHE A 202 -10.89 17.82 -17.86
CA PHE A 202 -11.54 18.95 -17.21
C PHE A 202 -10.63 20.16 -17.20
N ARG A 203 -11.22 21.36 -17.21
CA ARG A 203 -10.48 22.60 -16.95
C ARG A 203 -10.53 22.94 -15.47
N THR A 204 -9.52 23.65 -14.99
CA THR A 204 -9.60 24.33 -13.69
C THR A 204 -10.61 25.48 -13.77
N TYR A 205 -11.42 25.60 -12.74
CA TYR A 205 -12.50 26.56 -12.61
C TYR A 205 -12.40 27.27 -11.26
N GLY A 206 -12.21 28.60 -11.27
CA GLY A 206 -12.23 29.44 -10.07
C GLY A 206 -11.44 28.89 -8.87
N VAL A 207 -12.17 28.64 -7.77
CA VAL A 207 -11.71 28.29 -6.40
C VAL A 207 -11.17 26.86 -6.31
N SER A 208 -10.18 26.51 -7.14
CA SER A 208 -9.64 25.15 -7.21
C SER A 208 -10.76 24.12 -7.41
N ALA A 209 -11.56 24.26 -8.45
CA ALA A 209 -12.56 23.25 -8.83
C ALA A 209 -12.32 22.81 -10.28
N CYS A 210 -12.94 21.71 -10.66
CA CYS A 210 -12.85 21.15 -12.00
C CYS A 210 -14.18 21.26 -12.71
N GLY A 211 -14.16 21.74 -13.95
CA GLY A 211 -15.37 21.97 -14.75
C GLY A 211 -15.22 21.49 -16.19
N ARG A 212 -16.33 21.54 -16.93
CA ARG A 212 -16.36 21.22 -18.37
C ARG A 212 -15.42 22.14 -19.15
N PRO A 213 -14.70 21.66 -20.18
CA PRO A 213 -14.05 22.54 -21.16
C PRO A 213 -15.03 23.56 -21.72
N VAL A 214 -14.55 24.71 -22.21
CA VAL A 214 -15.43 25.73 -22.81
C VAL A 214 -16.16 25.14 -24.02
N THR A 215 -17.47 25.26 -24.04
CA THR A 215 -18.31 24.88 -25.18
C THR A 215 -19.48 25.85 -25.33
N ASN A 216 -19.93 26.03 -26.58
CA ASN A 216 -21.06 26.85 -27.00
C ASN A 216 -22.36 26.02 -27.15
N SER A 217 -22.40 24.83 -26.55
CA SER A 217 -23.58 23.98 -26.50
C SER A 217 -23.58 23.06 -25.26
N GLY A 218 -24.74 22.45 -25.01
CA GLY A 218 -24.88 21.34 -24.06
C GLY A 218 -23.97 20.17 -24.39
N SER A 219 -23.34 19.61 -23.36
CA SER A 219 -22.44 18.46 -23.51
C SER A 219 -22.20 17.74 -22.20
N CYS A 220 -21.65 16.54 -22.33
CA CYS A 220 -21.09 15.78 -21.22
C CYS A 220 -19.60 15.52 -21.47
N VAL A 221 -18.78 15.74 -20.47
CA VAL A 221 -17.37 15.32 -20.45
C VAL A 221 -17.15 14.37 -19.30
N GLY A 222 -16.35 13.32 -19.48
CA GLY A 222 -16.21 12.29 -18.46
C GLY A 222 -14.79 11.79 -18.27
N ILE A 223 -14.60 11.18 -17.11
CA ILE A 223 -13.41 10.43 -16.74
C ILE A 223 -13.81 8.99 -16.40
N THR A 224 -12.96 8.04 -16.80
CA THR A 224 -13.14 6.62 -16.49
C THR A 224 -12.15 6.20 -15.42
N PHE A 225 -12.67 5.58 -14.37
CA PHE A 225 -11.91 4.97 -13.29
C PHE A 225 -11.81 3.47 -13.53
N PRO A 226 -10.60 2.96 -13.84
CA PRO A 226 -10.44 1.55 -14.11
C PRO A 226 -10.68 0.74 -12.84
N SER A 227 -11.56 -0.26 -12.92
CA SER A 227 -11.78 -1.21 -11.83
C SER A 227 -10.53 -2.06 -11.57
N ARG A 228 -9.70 -2.25 -12.60
CA ARG A 228 -8.47 -3.06 -12.57
C ARG A 228 -8.77 -4.43 -11.98
N ASP A 229 -9.64 -5.17 -12.67
CA ASP A 229 -9.99 -6.58 -12.44
C ASP A 229 -10.62 -6.90 -11.08
N ILE A 230 -11.00 -5.89 -10.28
CA ILE A 230 -11.83 -6.13 -9.10
C ILE A 230 -13.22 -6.52 -9.58
N LYS A 231 -13.69 -7.66 -9.09
CA LYS A 231 -15.10 -8.01 -9.14
C LYS A 231 -15.80 -7.36 -7.95
N TYR A 232 -16.72 -6.43 -8.21
CA TYR A 232 -17.45 -5.69 -7.19
C TYR A 232 -18.96 -5.75 -7.43
N SER A 233 -19.74 -5.58 -6.38
CA SER A 233 -21.21 -5.53 -6.46
C SER A 233 -21.80 -4.30 -5.77
N GLN A 234 -20.96 -3.57 -5.04
CA GLN A 234 -21.33 -2.41 -4.26
C GLN A 234 -20.43 -1.23 -4.62
N VAL A 235 -21.03 -0.03 -4.65
CA VAL A 235 -20.34 1.24 -4.84
C VAL A 235 -20.74 2.17 -3.70
N CYS A 236 -19.74 2.78 -3.10
CA CYS A 236 -19.92 3.86 -2.13
C CYS A 236 -19.09 5.05 -2.60
N GLY A 237 -19.65 6.25 -2.52
CA GLY A 237 -18.88 7.42 -2.91
C GLY A 237 -19.45 8.72 -2.40
N LYS A 238 -18.66 9.77 -2.58
CA LYS A 238 -18.99 11.15 -2.24
C LYS A 238 -18.48 12.03 -3.35
N VAL A 239 -19.24 13.06 -3.71
CA VAL A 239 -18.80 14.11 -4.62
C VAL A 239 -19.30 15.43 -4.08
N ILE A 240 -18.40 16.41 -3.96
CA ILE A 240 -18.73 17.78 -3.56
C ILE A 240 -18.41 18.71 -4.71
N GLY A 241 -19.37 19.57 -5.04
CA GLY A 241 -19.22 20.52 -6.13
C GLY A 241 -19.84 21.86 -5.85
N TYR A 242 -20.01 22.64 -6.91
CA TYR A 242 -20.52 24.01 -6.83
C TYR A 242 -21.38 24.31 -8.05
N GLN A 243 -22.47 25.02 -7.81
CA GLN A 243 -23.29 25.60 -8.87
C GLN A 243 -22.54 26.73 -9.54
N VAL A 244 -22.59 26.76 -10.87
CA VAL A 244 -22.06 27.86 -11.67
C VAL A 244 -23.15 28.30 -12.63
N GLY A 245 -23.52 29.56 -12.59
CA GLY A 245 -24.55 30.04 -13.50
C GLY A 245 -25.95 29.55 -13.14
N ARG A 246 -26.75 29.30 -14.18
CA ARG A 246 -28.20 29.06 -14.10
C ARG A 246 -28.62 27.61 -14.32
N THR A 247 -28.01 26.66 -13.61
CA THR A 247 -28.38 25.24 -13.72
C THR A 247 -29.87 25.02 -13.48
N ASN A 248 -30.50 24.16 -14.27
CA ASN A 248 -31.94 23.92 -14.30
C ASN A 248 -32.39 22.66 -13.55
N GLY A 249 -31.47 21.95 -12.90
CA GLY A 249 -31.76 20.74 -12.15
C GLY A 249 -31.95 19.52 -13.05
N ALA A 250 -33.10 18.87 -12.93
CA ALA A 250 -33.41 17.65 -13.68
C ALA A 250 -34.19 17.93 -14.98
N ALA A 251 -33.94 17.11 -15.99
CA ALA A 251 -34.37 17.34 -17.36
C ALA A 251 -35.85 17.11 -17.68
N ALA A 252 -36.74 17.97 -17.18
CA ALA A 252 -38.06 18.06 -17.79
C ALA A 252 -38.01 18.67 -19.21
N HIS A 253 -37.04 19.55 -19.49
CA HIS A 253 -36.93 20.35 -20.72
C HIS A 253 -35.85 19.89 -21.73
N HIS A 254 -35.04 18.87 -21.44
CA HIS A 254 -33.90 18.53 -22.30
C HIS A 254 -34.37 17.63 -23.45
N ASP A 255 -33.83 17.87 -24.65
CA ASP A 255 -34.22 17.19 -25.90
C ASP A 255 -34.05 15.66 -25.85
N SER A 256 -33.15 15.16 -25.00
CA SER A 256 -32.87 13.72 -24.89
C SER A 256 -32.74 13.29 -23.43
N LYS A 257 -33.53 12.28 -23.05
CA LYS A 257 -33.67 11.75 -21.69
C LYS A 257 -33.03 10.37 -21.53
N VAL A 258 -32.00 10.07 -22.35
CA VAL A 258 -31.30 8.79 -22.34
C VAL A 258 -30.00 8.89 -21.56
N ILE A 259 -29.46 7.75 -21.10
CA ILE A 259 -28.26 7.71 -20.26
C ILE A 259 -26.98 8.24 -20.96
N TYR A 260 -27.03 8.44 -22.27
CA TYR A 260 -25.93 8.95 -23.09
C TYR A 260 -25.94 10.48 -23.24
N SER A 261 -27.07 11.15 -23.02
CA SER A 261 -27.20 12.61 -23.15
C SER A 261 -26.88 13.35 -21.84
N ALA A 262 -26.88 14.69 -21.89
CA ALA A 262 -26.92 15.55 -20.72
C ALA A 262 -28.35 15.62 -20.16
N TYR A 263 -28.80 14.54 -19.51
CA TYR A 263 -30.16 14.42 -18.97
C TYR A 263 -30.33 15.09 -17.59
N ILE A 264 -29.31 15.77 -17.09
CA ILE A 264 -29.27 16.57 -15.85
C ILE A 264 -28.19 17.63 -16.01
N ASP A 265 -28.31 18.72 -15.24
CA ASP A 265 -27.18 19.59 -14.91
C ASP A 265 -26.51 19.06 -13.67
N GLY A 266 -25.39 18.36 -13.86
CA GLY A 266 -24.97 17.44 -12.83
C GLY A 266 -23.86 16.48 -13.21
N ILE A 267 -23.55 15.64 -12.23
CA ILE A 267 -22.65 14.50 -12.39
C ILE A 267 -23.47 13.23 -12.54
N SER A 268 -23.22 12.48 -13.61
CA SER A 268 -23.75 11.16 -13.85
C SER A 268 -22.66 10.11 -13.64
N LEU A 269 -22.82 9.26 -12.63
CA LEU A 269 -21.97 8.10 -12.37
C LEU A 269 -22.57 6.86 -13.01
N THR A 270 -21.79 6.16 -13.82
CA THR A 270 -22.25 4.98 -14.59
C THR A 270 -21.19 3.90 -14.70
N HIS A 271 -21.57 2.71 -15.15
CA HIS A 271 -20.63 1.63 -15.47
C HIS A 271 -21.10 0.80 -16.67
N GLY A 272 -20.16 0.06 -17.26
CA GLY A 272 -20.42 -0.94 -18.29
C GLY A 272 -20.71 -0.39 -19.68
N ASN A 273 -20.80 -1.31 -20.66
CA ASN A 273 -21.18 -1.03 -22.03
C ASN A 273 -22.15 -2.14 -22.52
N PRO A 274 -23.46 -1.86 -22.71
CA PRO A 274 -24.11 -0.55 -22.64
C PRO A 274 -24.10 0.07 -21.23
N ARG A 275 -24.19 1.40 -21.18
CA ARG A 275 -24.04 2.20 -19.96
C ARG A 275 -25.19 1.90 -18.99
N LYS A 276 -24.86 1.71 -17.71
CA LYS A 276 -25.79 1.47 -16.61
C LYS A 276 -25.61 2.50 -15.51
N HIS A 277 -26.71 2.93 -14.90
CA HIS A 277 -26.73 4.01 -13.92
C HIS A 277 -26.26 3.56 -12.53
N ILE A 278 -25.42 4.36 -11.88
CA ILE A 278 -25.03 4.21 -10.48
C ILE A 278 -25.70 5.28 -9.63
N TRP A 279 -25.44 6.55 -9.96
CA TRP A 279 -25.91 7.70 -9.19
C TRP A 279 -25.93 8.98 -10.03
N SER A 280 -26.85 9.90 -9.72
CA SER A 280 -26.90 11.25 -10.29
C SER A 280 -26.75 12.31 -9.20
N LEU A 281 -25.86 13.28 -9.39
CA LEU A 281 -25.74 14.44 -8.52
C LEU A 281 -26.18 15.66 -9.30
N ILE A 282 -27.28 16.28 -8.90
CA ILE A 282 -28.02 17.25 -9.71
C ILE A 282 -27.89 18.65 -9.08
N SER A 283 -27.58 19.68 -9.88
CA SER A 283 -27.50 21.07 -9.45
C SER A 283 -28.81 21.78 -9.79
N GLY A 284 -29.57 22.18 -8.76
CA GLY A 284 -30.79 22.96 -8.92
C GLY A 284 -30.52 24.42 -9.28
N TYR A 285 -31.57 25.17 -9.62
CA TYR A 285 -31.49 26.59 -9.98
C TYR A 285 -31.44 27.52 -8.76
N SER A 286 -32.28 27.26 -7.76
CA SER A 286 -32.37 28.04 -6.52
C SER A 286 -32.93 27.21 -5.38
N GLY A 287 -32.29 27.30 -4.21
CA GLY A 287 -32.74 26.64 -2.98
C GLY A 287 -33.95 27.29 -2.33
N ILE A 288 -34.35 28.49 -2.75
CA ILE A 288 -35.47 29.24 -2.14
C ILE A 288 -36.60 29.59 -3.11
N ALA A 289 -36.39 29.37 -4.42
CA ALA A 289 -37.37 29.67 -5.46
C ALA A 289 -37.54 28.47 -6.40
N PHE A 290 -37.44 28.68 -7.70
CA PHE A 290 -37.43 27.59 -8.67
C PHE A 290 -36.21 26.70 -8.40
N SER A 291 -36.40 25.46 -7.94
CA SER A 291 -35.28 24.55 -7.69
C SER A 291 -34.95 23.69 -8.91
N GLY A 292 -35.97 23.13 -9.57
CA GLY A 292 -35.76 22.14 -10.63
C GLY A 292 -35.27 20.78 -10.11
N CYS A 293 -35.04 20.64 -8.80
CA CYS A 293 -34.74 19.36 -8.19
C CYS A 293 -35.94 18.42 -8.17
N PRO A 294 -35.77 17.11 -8.43
CA PRO A 294 -36.88 16.16 -8.41
C PRO A 294 -37.54 15.99 -7.04
N CYS A 295 -36.78 16.24 -5.97
CA CYS A 295 -37.24 16.21 -4.58
C CYS A 295 -37.66 17.59 -4.04
N GLY A 296 -37.57 18.64 -4.87
CA GLY A 296 -37.89 20.01 -4.45
C GLY A 296 -39.39 20.25 -4.33
N SER A 297 -39.78 21.22 -3.51
CA SER A 297 -41.19 21.59 -3.29
C SER A 297 -41.74 22.58 -4.33
N ASN A 298 -40.87 23.27 -5.08
CA ASN A 298 -41.26 24.27 -6.07
C ASN A 298 -40.77 23.91 -7.49
N ASN A 299 -41.74 23.62 -8.37
CA ASN A 299 -41.55 23.16 -9.75
C ASN A 299 -40.54 22.00 -9.88
N PRO A 300 -40.76 20.87 -9.16
CA PRO A 300 -39.90 19.71 -9.26
C PRO A 300 -39.89 19.16 -10.68
N LYS A 301 -38.71 18.79 -11.17
CA LYS A 301 -38.56 18.13 -12.47
C LYS A 301 -38.23 16.66 -12.29
N SER A 302 -38.93 15.80 -13.01
CA SER A 302 -38.70 14.35 -12.96
C SER A 302 -37.36 13.97 -13.61
N VAL A 303 -36.69 12.98 -13.04
CA VAL A 303 -35.56 12.29 -13.69
C VAL A 303 -36.05 11.16 -14.60
N PRO A 304 -35.24 10.73 -15.58
CA PRO A 304 -35.51 9.51 -16.33
C PRO A 304 -35.66 8.28 -15.44
N SER A 305 -36.46 7.30 -15.89
CA SER A 305 -36.79 6.10 -15.09
C SER A 305 -35.57 5.28 -14.65
N PHE A 306 -34.48 5.28 -15.43
CA PHE A 306 -33.25 4.56 -15.08
C PHE A 306 -32.52 5.13 -13.86
N VAL A 307 -32.77 6.40 -13.49
CA VAL A 307 -32.20 7.03 -12.29
C VAL A 307 -32.92 6.52 -11.04
N GLY A 308 -34.25 6.42 -11.11
CA GLY A 308 -35.08 6.05 -9.97
C GLY A 308 -34.83 6.98 -8.77
N SER A 309 -34.58 6.39 -7.61
CA SER A 309 -34.28 7.12 -6.36
C SER A 309 -32.79 7.41 -6.13
N HIS A 310 -31.91 7.04 -7.06
CA HIS A 310 -30.44 7.09 -6.89
C HIS A 310 -29.86 8.44 -7.32
N TYR A 311 -30.31 9.51 -6.67
CA TYR A 311 -29.82 10.84 -6.93
C TYR A 311 -29.70 11.71 -5.68
N TYR A 312 -28.84 12.72 -5.73
CA TYR A 312 -28.90 13.90 -4.86
C TYR A 312 -29.20 15.12 -5.70
N CYS A 313 -29.85 16.12 -5.10
CA CYS A 313 -30.11 17.39 -5.76
C CYS A 313 -30.06 18.53 -4.75
N GLU A 314 -29.41 19.61 -5.11
CA GLU A 314 -29.18 20.78 -4.26
C GLU A 314 -28.82 21.97 -5.15
N ALA A 315 -29.11 23.19 -4.70
CA ALA A 315 -28.72 24.43 -5.36
C ALA A 315 -27.90 25.30 -4.42
N GLY A 316 -26.79 25.84 -4.92
CA GLY A 316 -25.94 26.76 -4.14
C GLY A 316 -26.46 28.20 -4.14
N ASN A 317 -27.38 28.52 -5.05
CA ASN A 317 -28.01 29.83 -5.14
C ASN A 317 -29.20 29.96 -4.17
N HIS A 318 -29.07 30.88 -3.20
CA HIS A 318 -30.13 31.24 -2.24
C HIS A 318 -30.85 32.55 -2.58
N ASN A 319 -30.95 32.88 -3.87
CA ASN A 319 -31.73 34.01 -4.37
C ASN A 319 -32.83 33.53 -5.31
N THR A 320 -33.82 34.38 -5.56
CA THR A 320 -34.95 34.06 -6.46
C THR A 320 -34.51 33.83 -7.91
N ALA A 321 -33.36 34.37 -8.31
CA ALA A 321 -32.77 34.18 -9.63
C ALA A 321 -31.27 33.92 -9.53
N ALA A 322 -30.79 32.94 -10.29
CA ALA A 322 -29.36 32.72 -10.45
C ALA A 322 -28.77 33.70 -11.48
N SER A 323 -27.51 34.08 -11.29
CA SER A 323 -26.72 34.87 -12.24
C SER A 323 -26.04 33.94 -13.24
N TYR A 324 -25.77 34.40 -14.47
CA TYR A 324 -25.23 33.59 -15.57
C TYR A 324 -23.79 33.09 -15.35
N THR A 325 -22.95 33.86 -14.65
CA THR A 325 -21.50 33.58 -14.54
C THR A 325 -21.02 33.41 -13.11
N THR A 326 -21.93 33.49 -12.14
CA THR A 326 -21.59 33.43 -10.73
C THR A 326 -21.27 31.99 -10.32
N LEU A 327 -20.13 31.82 -9.65
CA LEU A 327 -19.80 30.61 -8.91
C LEU A 327 -20.33 30.75 -7.48
N TYR A 328 -21.25 29.87 -7.09
CA TYR A 328 -21.84 29.84 -5.77
C TYR A 328 -20.98 28.98 -4.83
N SER A 329 -19.81 29.49 -4.44
CA SER A 329 -18.85 28.73 -3.62
C SER A 329 -19.14 28.75 -2.12
N SER A 330 -20.04 29.61 -1.65
CA SER A 330 -20.43 29.70 -0.23
C SER A 330 -21.28 28.54 0.24
N ASP A 331 -21.92 27.83 -0.70
CA ASP A 331 -22.81 26.71 -0.44
C ASP A 331 -22.46 25.54 -1.37
N PRO A 332 -21.56 24.64 -0.94
CA PRO A 332 -21.16 23.48 -1.74
C PRO A 332 -22.34 22.54 -2.01
N LEU A 333 -22.43 22.05 -3.23
CA LEU A 333 -23.45 21.10 -3.64
C LEU A 333 -23.16 19.69 -3.13
N TRP A 334 -24.27 19.00 -2.84
CA TRP A 334 -24.39 17.60 -2.47
C TRP A 334 -23.76 17.27 -1.11
N ASP A 335 -23.69 18.27 -0.23
CA ASP A 335 -23.22 18.13 1.14
C ASP A 335 -24.37 18.08 2.17
N GLY A 336 -25.61 18.41 1.75
CA GLY A 336 -26.82 18.37 2.55
C GLY A 336 -26.90 19.48 3.58
N LYS A 337 -26.14 20.55 3.40
CA LYS A 337 -26.08 21.72 4.28
C LYS A 337 -26.45 22.96 3.47
N GLY A 338 -26.79 24.04 4.18
CA GLY A 338 -27.16 25.30 3.52
C GLY A 338 -28.46 25.24 2.70
N CYS A 339 -29.13 24.10 2.64
CA CYS A 339 -30.35 23.89 1.87
C CYS A 339 -31.43 24.93 2.13
N GLY A 340 -31.93 25.52 1.06
CA GLY A 340 -33.01 26.47 1.15
C GLY A 340 -34.38 25.80 1.37
N SER A 341 -35.41 26.64 1.52
CA SER A 341 -36.77 26.20 1.85
C SER A 341 -37.43 25.33 0.78
N THR A 342 -36.95 25.34 -0.47
CA THR A 342 -37.53 24.53 -1.55
C THR A 342 -36.84 23.19 -1.72
N GLU A 343 -35.71 22.95 -1.03
CA GLU A 343 -34.87 21.75 -1.16
C GLU A 343 -34.75 20.96 0.15
N THR A 344 -35.53 21.33 1.17
CA THR A 344 -35.49 20.69 2.50
C THR A 344 -35.60 19.17 2.42
N THR A 345 -36.50 18.62 1.59
CA THR A 345 -36.65 17.17 1.41
C THR A 345 -35.46 16.54 0.69
N CYS A 346 -34.78 17.27 -0.19
CA CYS A 346 -33.59 16.78 -0.88
C CYS A 346 -32.43 16.53 0.08
N CYS A 347 -32.29 17.38 1.09
CA CYS A 347 -31.19 17.35 2.05
C CYS A 347 -31.40 16.41 3.24
N GLN A 348 -32.60 15.86 3.42
CA GLN A 348 -32.92 14.98 4.54
C GLN A 348 -32.45 13.53 4.37
N ARG A 349 -31.65 13.22 3.34
CA ARG A 349 -31.19 11.85 3.11
C ARG A 349 -30.06 11.48 4.06
N THR A 350 -30.23 10.33 4.72
CA THR A 350 -29.39 9.89 5.87
C THR A 350 -27.93 9.64 5.56
N LEU A 351 -27.54 9.45 4.29
CA LEU A 351 -26.17 9.15 3.92
C LEU A 351 -25.39 10.35 3.37
N ILE A 352 -26.05 11.47 3.04
CA ILE A 352 -25.37 12.66 2.50
C ILE A 352 -24.21 13.07 3.43
N PRO A 353 -22.99 13.30 2.91
CA PRO A 353 -22.62 13.49 1.49
C PRO A 353 -22.27 12.21 0.73
N TRP A 354 -22.38 11.05 1.38
CA TRP A 354 -22.09 9.75 0.78
C TRP A 354 -23.32 9.16 0.09
N PHE A 355 -23.13 8.45 -1.01
CA PHE A 355 -24.17 7.62 -1.65
C PHE A 355 -23.74 6.16 -1.64
N TYR A 356 -24.74 5.27 -1.63
CA TYR A 356 -24.53 3.82 -1.66
C TYR A 356 -25.38 3.17 -2.74
N ARG A 357 -24.76 2.31 -3.54
CA ARG A 357 -25.43 1.52 -4.58
C ARG A 357 -25.02 0.06 -4.47
N SER A 358 -26.01 -0.84 -4.53
CA SER A 358 -25.82 -2.28 -4.63
C SER A 358 -26.54 -2.78 -5.88
N PHE A 359 -25.87 -3.60 -6.69
CA PHE A 359 -26.42 -4.06 -7.97
C PHE A 359 -27.14 -5.41 -7.88
N GLY A 360 -26.94 -6.18 -6.80
CA GLY A 360 -27.44 -7.56 -6.69
C GLY A 360 -26.71 -8.58 -7.58
N TYR A 361 -25.75 -8.12 -8.39
CA TYR A 361 -24.81 -8.93 -9.16
C TYR A 361 -23.42 -8.32 -9.06
N SER A 362 -22.39 -9.09 -9.39
CA SER A 362 -21.03 -8.57 -9.47
C SER A 362 -20.64 -8.21 -10.90
N THR A 363 -19.80 -7.20 -11.04
CA THR A 363 -19.22 -6.77 -12.31
C THR A 363 -17.74 -6.41 -12.16
N THR A 364 -17.02 -6.35 -13.27
CA THR A 364 -15.67 -5.80 -13.38
C THR A 364 -15.65 -4.52 -14.20
N ASP A 365 -16.82 -3.96 -14.51
CA ASP A 365 -16.94 -2.76 -15.33
C ASP A 365 -16.17 -1.59 -14.72
N ASN A 366 -15.54 -0.78 -15.56
CA ASN A 366 -15.01 0.51 -15.12
C ASN A 366 -16.17 1.43 -14.71
N ILE A 367 -15.91 2.30 -13.73
CA ILE A 367 -16.85 3.35 -13.34
C ILE A 367 -16.50 4.62 -14.10
N GLU A 368 -17.50 5.26 -14.69
CA GLU A 368 -17.36 6.51 -15.41
C GLU A 368 -18.11 7.62 -14.66
N MET A 369 -17.44 8.76 -14.47
CA MET A 369 -18.03 9.98 -13.96
C MET A 369 -18.12 11.01 -15.08
N ARG A 370 -19.34 11.44 -15.41
CA ARG A 370 -19.61 12.43 -16.46
C ARG A 370 -20.19 13.70 -15.87
N LEU A 371 -19.60 14.83 -16.20
CA LEU A 371 -20.08 16.17 -15.91
C LEU A 371 -20.92 16.65 -17.10
N CYS A 372 -22.20 16.86 -16.90
CA CYS A 372 -23.18 17.13 -17.95
C CYS A 372 -23.95 18.42 -17.64
N CYS A 373 -24.18 19.26 -18.66
CA CYS A 373 -25.24 20.27 -18.66
C CYS A 373 -25.81 20.41 -20.08
N ASP A 374 -27.03 20.90 -20.23
CA ASP A 374 -27.69 21.02 -21.54
C ASP A 374 -27.44 22.34 -22.27
N GLN A 375 -26.85 23.34 -21.62
CA GLN A 375 -26.43 24.57 -22.29
C GLN A 375 -24.90 24.73 -22.40
N GLU A 376 -24.51 25.81 -23.08
CA GLU A 376 -23.14 26.31 -23.11
C GLU A 376 -22.61 26.66 -21.73
N THR A 377 -21.28 26.61 -21.61
CA THR A 377 -20.58 26.86 -20.35
C THR A 377 -20.65 28.31 -19.85
N SER A 378 -21.19 29.24 -20.63
CA SER A 378 -21.39 30.65 -20.25
C SER A 378 -22.77 30.95 -19.68
N ASP A 379 -23.71 30.00 -19.73
CA ASP A 379 -25.06 30.15 -19.15
C ASP A 379 -25.20 29.36 -17.85
N GLU A 380 -24.97 28.05 -17.93
CA GLU A 380 -25.06 27.13 -16.81
C GLU A 380 -23.92 26.12 -16.86
N ASN A 381 -23.37 25.86 -15.68
CA ASN A 381 -22.30 24.92 -15.53
C ASN A 381 -22.31 24.37 -14.11
N ILE A 382 -21.47 23.37 -13.92
CA ILE A 382 -21.16 22.87 -12.59
C ILE A 382 -19.66 22.65 -12.50
N SER A 383 -19.18 22.69 -11.27
CA SER A 383 -17.80 22.31 -10.97
C SER A 383 -17.75 21.35 -9.79
N PHE A 384 -16.70 20.56 -9.68
CA PHE A 384 -16.46 19.70 -8.53
C PHE A 384 -15.09 19.96 -7.93
N GLY A 385 -15.02 19.99 -6.60
CA GLY A 385 -13.76 20.18 -5.86
C GLY A 385 -13.26 18.89 -5.23
N GLN A 386 -14.17 17.94 -4.95
CA GLN A 386 -13.81 16.69 -4.27
C GLN A 386 -14.61 15.52 -4.81
N TYR A 387 -13.98 14.36 -4.92
CA TYR A 387 -14.68 13.09 -4.99
C TYR A 387 -13.89 11.99 -4.31
N GLU A 388 -14.60 10.99 -3.81
CA GLU A 388 -14.03 9.71 -3.39
C GLU A 388 -14.98 8.60 -3.81
N ILE A 389 -14.47 7.60 -4.51
CA ILE A 389 -15.26 6.47 -5.03
C ILE A 389 -14.60 5.17 -4.60
N TYR A 390 -15.41 4.32 -3.97
CA TYR A 390 -15.02 3.02 -3.43
C TYR A 390 -15.89 1.92 -4.00
N VAL A 391 -15.31 0.73 -4.15
CA VAL A 391 -16.01 -0.49 -4.57
C VAL A 391 -15.75 -1.62 -3.60
N LYS A 392 -16.72 -2.53 -3.51
CA LYS A 392 -16.65 -3.74 -2.70
C LYS A 392 -17.31 -4.92 -3.41
#